data_AF-A0AAU5JV19-F1
#
_entry.id   AF-A0AAU5JV19-F1
#
_cell.length_a   1.000
_cell.length_b   1.000
_cell.length_c   1.000
_cell.angle_alpha   90.00
_cell.angle_beta   90.00
_cell.angle_gamma   90.00
#
_symmetry.space_group_name_H-M   'P 1'
#
loop_
_entity.id
_entity.type
_entity.pdbx_description
1 polymer ?
#
loop_
_entity_poly.entity_id
_entity_poly.type
_entity_poly.pdbx_seq_one_letter_code
_entity_poly.pdbx_strand_id
1 'polypeptide(L)'
;MLRDDDLTARTADPDFWPLYLFDDEAVDAYDEAREDEEGEGEVLRSEFRLPHGLALELEFDPGANYVNLAVLSPEAAEPQTVGWDDMAHFHPHAMTWSELDLLCRAAALHEPALRHPGPMLALLLRFAFLSEDEDPDAITPLVDAAFTAVRPIPGATGVRTETSDWLDLRDLRDAGIEWTTRPEGCRAVTQRADDAMPLYSLRAPDADDFPFAIWSRLLARATELLDAARTDPALDAPEVQTCLARCTEPDGRSHLTPLATALSRAGFAHTALLRALSRPASPMEAAWAVETLAGLKQGELIAAWSAADTTGA
;
A
#
# COMPACT_ATOMS: atom_id res chain seq x y z
N MET A 1 -16.46 -16.16 15.47
CA MET A 1 -15.08 -16.68 15.53
C MET A 1 -14.21 -15.47 15.26
N LEU A 2 -13.85 -14.73 16.32
CA LEU A 2 -12.90 -13.62 16.20
C LEU A 2 -11.54 -14.28 15.95
N ARG A 3 -10.88 -13.97 14.82
CA ARG A 3 -9.47 -14.30 14.64
C ARG A 3 -8.69 -13.38 15.58
N ASP A 4 -8.10 -13.93 16.64
CA ASP A 4 -7.21 -13.20 17.56
C ASP A 4 -5.79 -13.01 16.96
N ASP A 5 -5.56 -13.41 15.69
CA ASP A 5 -4.26 -13.39 15.01
C ASP A 5 -4.17 -12.32 13.91
N ASP A 6 -4.61 -11.09 14.21
CA ASP A 6 -4.57 -9.97 13.25
C ASP A 6 -3.17 -9.34 13.20
N LEU A 7 -2.43 -9.63 12.12
CA LEU A 7 -1.12 -9.06 11.84
C LEU A 7 -1.11 -7.52 11.89
N THR A 8 -2.22 -6.88 11.49
CA THR A 8 -2.38 -5.42 11.54
C THR A 8 -2.38 -4.91 12.98
N ALA A 9 -2.98 -5.63 13.92
CA ALA A 9 -2.96 -5.25 15.33
C ALA A 9 -1.56 -5.33 15.94
N ARG A 10 -0.73 -6.29 15.49
CA ARG A 10 0.67 -6.46 15.93
C ARG A 10 1.59 -5.34 15.45
N THR A 11 1.22 -4.57 14.42
CA THR A 11 2.05 -3.45 13.93
C THR A 11 2.34 -2.36 14.95
N ALA A 12 1.51 -2.25 16.00
CA ALA A 12 1.71 -1.31 17.11
C ALA A 12 2.69 -1.82 18.18
N ASP A 13 3.05 -3.10 18.15
CA ASP A 13 4.01 -3.72 19.05
C ASP A 13 5.44 -3.31 18.66
N PRO A 14 6.25 -2.75 19.58
CA PRO A 14 7.64 -2.38 19.30
C PRO A 14 8.48 -3.55 18.76
N ASP A 15 8.21 -4.77 19.22
CA ASP A 15 9.02 -5.95 18.89
C ASP A 15 8.60 -6.57 17.55
N PHE A 16 7.42 -6.21 17.04
CA PHE A 16 6.90 -6.74 15.78
C PHE A 16 7.75 -6.35 14.57
N TRP A 17 8.16 -5.09 14.45
CA TRP A 17 8.82 -4.62 13.23
C TRP A 17 10.22 -5.18 13.02
N PRO A 18 11.11 -5.24 14.03
CA PRO A 18 12.39 -5.94 13.91
C PRO A 18 12.19 -7.39 13.43
N LEU A 19 11.25 -8.10 14.05
CA LEU A 19 10.94 -9.49 13.70
C LEU A 19 10.36 -9.63 12.28
N TYR A 20 9.39 -8.80 11.91
CA TYR A 20 8.80 -8.77 10.58
C TYR A 20 9.83 -8.42 9.50
N LEU A 21 10.87 -7.66 9.83
CA LEU A 21 11.94 -7.27 8.89
C LEU A 21 13.12 -8.24 8.90
N PHE A 22 13.04 -9.35 9.64
CA PHE A 22 14.11 -10.33 9.81
C PHE A 22 15.42 -9.73 10.34
N ASP A 23 15.31 -8.86 11.34
CA ASP A 23 16.48 -8.39 12.09
C ASP A 23 17.10 -9.56 12.87
N ASP A 24 18.39 -9.85 12.63
CA ASP A 24 19.09 -11.01 13.18
C ASP A 24 18.96 -11.09 14.71
N GLU A 25 19.13 -9.97 15.42
CA GLU A 25 19.03 -9.94 16.90
C GLU A 25 17.60 -10.23 17.38
N ALA A 26 16.59 -9.72 16.67
CA ALA A 26 15.19 -9.95 17.01
C ALA A 26 14.74 -11.39 16.70
N VAL A 27 15.22 -11.97 15.60
CA VAL A 27 14.95 -13.36 15.22
C VAL A 27 15.60 -14.31 16.23
N ASP A 28 16.88 -14.11 16.56
CA ASP A 28 17.58 -14.91 17.57
C ASP A 28 16.86 -14.84 18.93
N ALA A 29 16.45 -13.64 19.36
CA ALA A 29 15.71 -13.47 20.61
C ALA A 29 14.33 -14.14 20.59
N TYR A 30 13.64 -14.16 19.45
CA TYR A 30 12.36 -14.84 19.29
C TYR A 30 12.53 -16.36 19.36
N ASP A 31 13.54 -16.90 18.68
CA ASP A 31 13.84 -18.33 18.68
C ASP A 31 14.23 -18.82 20.09
N GLU A 32 15.12 -18.09 20.78
CA GLU A 32 15.49 -18.39 22.18
C GLU A 32 14.29 -18.40 23.12
N ALA A 33 13.36 -17.43 22.96
CA ALA A 33 12.14 -17.37 23.77
C ALA A 33 11.20 -18.55 23.51
N ARG A 34 11.24 -19.14 22.31
CA ARG A 34 10.40 -20.29 21.92
C ARG A 34 11.01 -21.64 22.26
N GLU A 35 12.31 -21.76 22.50
CA GLU A 35 12.94 -23.05 22.86
C GLU A 35 12.29 -23.69 24.09
N ASP A 36 11.71 -22.89 24.98
CA ASP A 36 11.00 -23.33 26.19
C ASP A 36 9.48 -23.59 25.99
N GLU A 37 8.92 -23.29 24.82
CA GLU A 37 7.49 -23.46 24.50
C GLU A 37 7.24 -24.70 23.62
N GLU A 38 6.67 -25.77 24.20
CA GLU A 38 6.18 -26.93 23.45
C GLU A 38 4.90 -26.56 22.65
N GLY A 39 5.05 -25.91 21.48
CA GLY A 39 3.92 -25.51 20.63
C GLY A 39 4.26 -25.25 19.16
N GLU A 40 3.24 -25.35 18.29
CA GLU A 40 3.30 -24.90 16.89
C GLU A 40 3.59 -23.39 16.85
N GLY A 41 4.34 -22.93 15.84
CA GLY A 41 4.69 -21.51 15.64
C GLY A 41 3.46 -20.61 15.55
N GLU A 42 3.58 -19.35 16.00
CA GLU A 42 2.56 -18.33 15.78
C GLU A 42 2.53 -17.96 14.30
N VAL A 43 1.39 -18.12 13.62
CA VAL A 43 1.21 -17.66 12.22
C VAL A 43 0.21 -16.52 12.20
N LEU A 44 0.71 -15.33 11.91
CA LEU A 44 -0.06 -14.09 11.87
C LEU A 44 -0.63 -13.85 10.48
N ARG A 45 -1.87 -13.35 10.39
CA ARG A 45 -2.53 -13.07 9.11
C ARG A 45 -3.24 -11.73 9.11
N SER A 46 -3.20 -11.03 7.97
CA SER A 46 -4.11 -9.91 7.69
C SER A 46 -4.72 -10.06 6.30
N GLU A 47 -6.01 -9.79 6.21
CA GLU A 47 -6.75 -9.74 4.95
C GLU A 47 -7.14 -8.30 4.62
N PHE A 48 -6.70 -7.79 3.48
CA PHE A 48 -7.09 -6.49 2.95
C PHE A 48 -8.16 -6.67 1.87
N ARG A 49 -9.41 -6.45 2.26
CA ARG A 49 -10.57 -6.79 1.44
C ARG A 49 -10.96 -5.70 0.45
N LEU A 50 -11.41 -6.13 -0.71
CA LEU A 50 -12.16 -5.35 -1.69
C LEU A 50 -13.56 -5.98 -1.89
N PRO A 51 -14.52 -5.26 -2.51
CA PRO A 51 -15.83 -5.81 -2.81
C PRO A 51 -15.78 -7.08 -3.66
N HIS A 52 -16.87 -7.85 -3.61
CA HIS A 52 -17.05 -9.12 -4.32
C HIS A 52 -16.11 -10.24 -3.88
N GLY A 53 -15.60 -10.18 -2.64
CA GLY A 53 -14.80 -11.26 -2.06
C GLY A 53 -13.38 -11.34 -2.61
N LEU A 54 -12.92 -10.29 -3.28
CA LEU A 54 -11.51 -10.16 -3.66
C LEU A 54 -10.73 -9.59 -2.47
N ALA A 55 -9.54 -10.11 -2.19
CA ALA A 55 -8.69 -9.59 -1.14
C ALA A 55 -7.22 -9.88 -1.41
N LEU A 56 -6.34 -9.18 -0.71
CA LEU A 56 -4.97 -9.63 -0.47
C LEU A 56 -4.88 -10.22 0.92
N GLU A 57 -4.20 -11.35 1.07
CA GLU A 57 -3.84 -11.91 2.36
C GLU A 57 -2.33 -11.88 2.51
N LEU A 58 -1.90 -11.34 3.65
CA LEU A 58 -0.53 -11.37 4.09
C LEU A 58 -0.44 -12.36 5.25
N GLU A 59 0.39 -13.37 5.07
CA GLU A 59 0.73 -14.36 6.10
C GLU A 59 2.18 -14.13 6.54
N PHE A 60 2.41 -14.14 7.85
CA PHE A 60 3.73 -14.04 8.44
C PHE A 60 3.92 -15.14 9.49
N ASP A 61 4.93 -15.97 9.26
CA ASP A 61 5.43 -16.96 10.20
C ASP A 61 6.82 -16.52 10.68
N PRO A 62 6.93 -15.96 11.90
CA PRO A 62 8.21 -15.52 12.45
C PRO A 62 9.17 -16.69 12.68
N GLY A 63 8.66 -17.86 13.10
CA GLY A 63 9.52 -19.02 13.39
C GLY A 63 10.11 -19.67 12.13
N ALA A 64 9.50 -19.43 10.97
CA ALA A 64 10.02 -19.86 9.68
C ALA A 64 10.76 -18.75 8.92
N ASN A 65 10.85 -17.53 9.46
CA ASN A 65 11.28 -16.33 8.73
C ASN A 65 10.61 -16.22 7.36
N TYR A 66 9.29 -16.40 7.34
CA TYR A 66 8.53 -16.55 6.10
C TYR A 66 7.37 -15.56 6.03
N VAL A 67 7.30 -14.82 4.92
CA VAL A 67 6.19 -13.91 4.62
C VAL A 67 5.62 -14.25 3.25
N ASN A 68 4.34 -14.56 3.18
CA ASN A 68 3.65 -14.87 1.92
C ASN A 68 2.56 -13.85 1.63
N LEU A 69 2.54 -13.36 0.39
CA LEU A 69 1.46 -12.55 -0.14
C LEU A 69 0.64 -13.39 -1.12
N ALA A 70 -0.66 -13.48 -0.86
CA ALA A 70 -1.61 -14.19 -1.71
C ALA A 70 -2.78 -13.30 -2.12
N VAL A 71 -3.39 -13.63 -3.25
CA VAL A 71 -4.66 -13.06 -3.69
C VAL A 71 -5.80 -14.04 -3.43
N LEU A 72 -6.90 -13.51 -2.91
CA LEU A 72 -8.12 -14.28 -2.62
C LEU A 72 -9.19 -13.92 -3.66
N SER A 73 -9.96 -14.94 -4.05
CA SER A 73 -11.09 -14.82 -4.95
C SER A 73 -12.18 -15.80 -4.56
N PRO A 74 -13.48 -15.45 -4.67
CA PRO A 74 -14.56 -16.41 -4.44
C PRO A 74 -14.58 -17.57 -5.45
N GLU A 75 -13.83 -17.47 -6.56
CA GLU A 75 -13.72 -18.52 -7.58
C GLU A 75 -12.55 -19.48 -7.33
N ALA A 76 -11.63 -19.14 -6.44
CA ALA A 76 -10.52 -19.98 -6.05
C ALA A 76 -10.86 -20.72 -4.75
N ALA A 77 -10.51 -22.00 -4.67
CA ALA A 77 -10.74 -22.80 -3.46
C ALA A 77 -9.78 -22.41 -2.31
N GLU A 78 -8.60 -21.91 -2.66
CA GLU A 78 -7.51 -21.56 -1.75
C GLU A 78 -6.88 -20.22 -2.19
N PRO A 79 -6.30 -19.45 -1.26
CA PRO A 79 -5.49 -18.28 -1.60
C PRO A 79 -4.37 -18.63 -2.59
N GLN A 80 -4.10 -17.76 -3.55
CA GLN A 80 -3.08 -17.99 -4.57
C GLN A 80 -1.90 -17.03 -4.39
N THR A 81 -0.71 -17.59 -4.15
CA THR A 81 0.52 -16.81 -3.93
C THR A 81 0.85 -15.92 -5.12
N VAL A 82 1.23 -14.68 -4.83
CA VAL A 82 1.70 -13.67 -5.79
C VAL A 82 3.14 -13.23 -5.52
N GLY A 83 3.66 -13.51 -4.32
CA GLY A 83 5.05 -13.28 -3.93
C GLY A 83 5.30 -13.80 -2.51
N TRP A 84 6.57 -14.03 -2.17
CA TRP A 84 6.98 -14.41 -0.82
C TRP A 84 8.39 -13.91 -0.50
N ASP A 85 8.75 -13.96 0.78
CA ASP A 85 10.07 -13.65 1.30
C ASP A 85 10.44 -14.69 2.38
N ASP A 86 11.50 -15.45 2.13
CA ASP A 86 12.02 -16.55 2.97
C ASP A 86 13.51 -16.38 3.27
N MET A 87 14.07 -15.19 3.01
CA MET A 87 15.51 -14.85 3.09
C MET A 87 16.45 -15.66 2.17
N ALA A 88 15.97 -16.62 1.39
CA ALA A 88 16.81 -17.53 0.61
C ALA A 88 16.47 -17.53 -0.88
N HIS A 89 15.19 -17.73 -1.22
CA HIS A 89 14.64 -17.77 -2.57
C HIS A 89 13.42 -16.85 -2.66
N PHE A 90 13.60 -15.59 -2.26
CA PHE A 90 12.55 -14.61 -2.14
C PHE A 90 12.04 -14.14 -3.52
N HIS A 91 10.72 -13.94 -3.64
CA HIS A 91 10.04 -13.36 -4.80
C HIS A 91 9.23 -12.11 -4.39
N PRO A 92 9.91 -11.03 -3.99
CA PRO A 92 9.29 -9.83 -3.44
C PRO A 92 8.70 -8.93 -4.54
N HIS A 93 9.08 -9.06 -5.80
CA HIS A 93 8.67 -8.11 -6.84
C HIS A 93 7.30 -8.48 -7.42
N ALA A 94 6.27 -8.49 -6.57
CA ALA A 94 4.90 -8.87 -6.93
C ALA A 94 4.16 -7.75 -7.68
N MET A 95 4.34 -6.49 -7.25
CA MET A 95 3.60 -5.35 -7.79
C MET A 95 4.45 -4.08 -7.91
N THR A 96 4.07 -3.17 -8.81
CA THR A 96 4.67 -1.83 -8.84
C THR A 96 4.19 -1.00 -7.65
N TRP A 97 4.90 0.08 -7.32
CA TRP A 97 4.41 1.03 -6.31
C TRP A 97 3.01 1.57 -6.65
N SER A 98 2.79 1.94 -7.90
CA SER A 98 1.50 2.40 -8.42
C SER A 98 0.35 1.40 -8.20
N GLU A 99 0.61 0.10 -8.39
CA GLU A 99 -0.36 -0.96 -8.08
C GLU A 99 -0.62 -1.04 -6.55
N LEU A 100 0.43 -0.96 -5.72
CA LEU A 100 0.28 -0.96 -4.25
C LEU A 100 -0.53 0.24 -3.74
N ASP A 101 -0.20 1.46 -4.18
CA ASP A 101 -0.92 2.67 -3.78
C ASP A 101 -2.39 2.62 -4.22
N LEU A 102 -2.67 2.12 -5.43
CA LEU A 102 -4.04 1.91 -5.92
C LEU A 102 -4.83 0.97 -4.99
N LEU A 103 -4.24 -0.17 -4.65
CA LEU A 103 -4.86 -1.18 -3.78
C LEU A 103 -5.11 -0.65 -2.37
N CYS A 104 -4.15 0.08 -1.78
CA CYS A 104 -4.29 0.70 -0.47
C CYS A 104 -5.41 1.76 -0.45
N ARG A 105 -5.48 2.64 -1.46
CA ARG A 105 -6.58 3.63 -1.57
C ARG A 105 -7.93 2.93 -1.68
N ALA A 106 -8.04 1.92 -2.53
CA ALA A 106 -9.29 1.17 -2.72
C ALA A 106 -9.72 0.41 -1.45
N ALA A 107 -8.78 -0.23 -0.75
CA ALA A 107 -9.04 -0.90 0.52
C ALA A 107 -9.50 0.11 1.58
N ALA A 108 -8.88 1.30 1.67
CA ALA A 108 -9.30 2.34 2.59
C ALA A 108 -10.69 2.94 2.26
N LEU A 109 -11.13 2.92 1.00
CA LEU A 109 -12.51 3.26 0.64
C LEU A 109 -13.50 2.18 1.06
N HIS A 110 -13.13 0.90 0.91
CA HIS A 110 -13.99 -0.22 1.25
C HIS A 110 -14.09 -0.45 2.76
N GLU A 111 -12.96 -0.38 3.44
CA GLU A 111 -12.79 -0.55 4.87
C GLU A 111 -12.16 0.72 5.46
N PRO A 112 -12.98 1.72 5.84
CA PRO A 112 -12.48 3.02 6.29
C PRO A 112 -11.52 2.92 7.48
N ALA A 113 -11.61 1.88 8.32
CA ALA A 113 -10.75 1.71 9.49
C ALA A 113 -9.26 1.58 9.14
N LEU A 114 -8.91 1.01 7.99
CA LEU A 114 -7.52 0.82 7.56
C LEU A 114 -6.78 2.15 7.37
N ARG A 115 -7.49 3.18 6.87
CA ARG A 115 -6.91 4.44 6.37
C ARG A 115 -5.86 4.24 5.29
N HIS A 116 -5.51 5.32 4.61
CA HIS A 116 -4.36 5.37 3.70
C HIS A 116 -3.73 6.75 3.82
N PRO A 117 -2.39 6.87 3.86
CA PRO A 117 -1.43 5.81 4.18
C PRO A 117 -1.68 5.19 5.56
N GLY A 118 -1.33 3.91 5.74
CA GLY A 118 -1.68 3.13 6.94
C GLY A 118 -1.06 1.73 6.97
N PRO A 119 -1.59 0.80 7.79
CA PRO A 119 -1.00 -0.53 8.01
C PRO A 119 -0.82 -1.36 6.74
N MET A 120 -1.80 -1.33 5.83
CA MET A 120 -1.70 -2.06 4.56
C MET A 120 -0.46 -1.62 3.77
N LEU A 121 -0.22 -0.31 3.66
CA LEU A 121 0.94 0.21 2.96
C LEU A 121 2.25 -0.19 3.65
N ALA A 122 2.33 -0.04 4.98
CA ALA A 122 3.53 -0.36 5.75
C ALA A 122 3.90 -1.86 5.67
N LEU A 123 2.91 -2.75 5.72
CA LEU A 123 3.11 -4.20 5.65
C LEU A 123 3.46 -4.66 4.24
N LEU A 124 2.71 -4.19 3.22
CA LEU A 124 2.85 -4.65 1.84
C LEU A 124 3.97 -3.98 1.05
N LEU A 125 4.63 -2.96 1.61
CA LEU A 125 5.79 -2.32 0.98
C LEU A 125 6.87 -3.34 0.60
N ARG A 126 7.02 -4.42 1.38
CA ARG A 126 7.93 -5.54 1.10
C ARG A 126 7.75 -6.14 -0.30
N PHE A 127 6.53 -6.10 -0.82
CA PHE A 127 6.15 -6.73 -2.09
C PHE A 127 6.04 -5.76 -3.27
N ALA A 128 6.37 -4.48 -3.05
CA ALA A 128 6.40 -3.47 -4.09
C ALA A 128 7.82 -3.18 -4.55
N PHE A 129 7.96 -2.79 -5.81
CA PHE A 129 9.21 -2.31 -6.39
C PHE A 129 8.99 -1.02 -7.18
N LEU A 130 10.06 -0.23 -7.32
CA LEU A 130 10.06 0.98 -8.12
C LEU A 130 10.38 0.66 -9.57
N SER A 131 9.54 1.14 -10.47
CA SER A 131 9.75 1.12 -11.91
C SER A 131 10.17 2.49 -12.43
N GLU A 132 10.67 2.56 -13.67
CA GLU A 132 11.25 3.77 -14.31
C GLU A 132 10.43 5.05 -14.14
N ASP A 133 9.10 4.94 -14.16
CA ASP A 133 8.18 6.07 -14.17
C ASP A 133 7.77 6.56 -12.75
N GLU A 134 8.34 5.97 -11.70
CA GLU A 134 7.95 6.20 -10.32
C GLU A 134 8.85 7.23 -9.62
N ASP A 135 8.19 8.16 -8.91
CA ASP A 135 8.80 9.36 -8.35
C ASP A 135 9.00 9.23 -6.84
N PRO A 136 10.25 9.14 -6.34
CA PRO A 136 10.53 9.03 -4.90
C PRO A 136 9.94 10.17 -4.05
N ASP A 137 9.78 11.36 -4.62
CA ASP A 137 9.21 12.51 -3.92
C ASP A 137 7.71 12.34 -3.66
N ALA A 138 7.04 11.52 -4.47
CA ALA A 138 5.65 11.12 -4.25
C ALA A 138 5.52 9.91 -3.28
N ILE A 139 6.57 9.11 -3.15
CA ILE A 139 6.55 7.81 -2.45
C ILE A 139 6.95 7.96 -0.99
N THR A 140 8.10 8.59 -0.76
CA THR A 140 8.71 8.73 0.57
C THR A 140 7.73 9.30 1.60
N PRO A 141 6.98 10.39 1.30
CA PRO A 141 6.02 10.94 2.26
C PRO A 141 4.87 10.00 2.62
N LEU A 142 4.42 9.16 1.67
CA LEU A 142 3.40 8.15 1.93
C LEU A 142 3.93 7.03 2.83
N VAL A 143 5.15 6.56 2.56
CA VAL A 143 5.83 5.54 3.38
C VAL A 143 6.04 6.06 4.80
N ASP A 144 6.58 7.27 4.96
CA ASP A 144 6.76 7.96 6.24
C ASP A 144 5.45 8.01 7.04
N ALA A 145 4.38 8.45 6.38
CA ALA A 145 3.07 8.58 7.01
C ALA A 145 2.45 7.22 7.38
N ALA A 146 2.68 6.17 6.59
CA ALA A 146 2.22 4.82 6.92
C ALA A 146 2.93 4.27 8.17
N PHE A 147 4.26 4.38 8.23
CA PHE A 147 5.03 3.92 9.39
C PHE A 147 4.73 4.75 10.64
N THR A 148 4.51 6.06 10.49
CA THR A 148 4.06 6.92 11.59
C THR A 148 2.68 6.50 12.11
N ALA A 149 1.77 6.06 11.23
CA ALA A 149 0.42 5.64 11.62
C ALA A 149 0.40 4.35 12.44
N VAL A 150 1.32 3.42 12.17
CA VAL A 150 1.36 2.10 12.82
C VAL A 150 2.29 2.02 14.02
N ARG A 151 3.21 2.97 14.20
CA ARG A 151 4.18 2.93 15.31
C ARG A 151 3.84 4.00 16.36
N PRO A 152 3.27 3.63 17.52
CA PRO A 152 2.87 4.59 18.54
C PRO A 152 4.05 4.96 19.47
N ILE A 153 5.25 5.26 18.93
CA ILE A 153 6.35 5.80 19.74
C ILE A 153 6.28 7.34 19.66
N PRO A 154 5.96 8.05 20.77
CA PRO A 154 5.93 9.50 20.76
C PRO A 154 7.29 10.08 20.40
N GLY A 155 7.37 10.82 19.30
CA GLY A 155 8.59 11.51 18.86
C GLY A 155 9.48 10.72 17.89
N ALA A 156 9.13 9.48 17.55
CA ALA A 156 9.73 8.81 16.40
C ALA A 156 9.07 9.35 15.12
N THR A 157 9.84 10.05 14.29
CA THR A 157 9.39 10.57 12.99
C THR A 157 10.31 10.05 11.90
N GLY A 158 9.74 9.55 10.81
CA GLY A 158 10.45 9.13 9.61
C GLY A 158 10.59 7.61 9.44
N VAL A 159 10.83 7.22 8.19
CA VAL A 159 11.35 5.92 7.74
C VAL A 159 12.51 5.51 8.64
N ARG A 160 12.47 4.29 9.20
CA ARG A 160 13.61 3.67 9.91
C ARG A 160 14.82 3.67 8.95
N THR A 161 16.07 3.75 9.42
CA THR A 161 17.24 3.51 8.54
C THR A 161 17.11 2.14 7.85
N GLU A 162 16.52 1.19 8.56
CA GLU A 162 16.19 -0.15 8.09
C GLU A 162 15.13 -0.17 6.99
N THR A 163 14.34 0.89 6.82
CA THR A 163 13.33 1.01 5.75
C THR A 163 13.87 1.78 4.53
N SER A 164 14.89 2.64 4.70
CA SER A 164 15.60 3.22 3.55
C SER A 164 16.43 2.17 2.81
N ASP A 165 17.12 1.30 3.55
CA ASP A 165 17.91 0.20 2.97
C ASP A 165 16.99 -0.78 2.20
N TRP A 166 15.73 -0.91 2.63
CA TRP A 166 14.70 -1.70 1.96
C TRP A 166 14.25 -1.12 0.61
N LEU A 167 14.11 0.21 0.52
CA LEU A 167 13.75 0.88 -0.73
C LEU A 167 14.88 0.76 -1.75
N ASP A 168 16.15 0.83 -1.32
CA ASP A 168 17.30 0.68 -2.21
C ASP A 168 17.37 -0.72 -2.86
N LEU A 169 17.00 -1.78 -2.14
CA LEU A 169 16.94 -3.15 -2.68
C LEU A 169 15.72 -3.43 -3.57
N ARG A 170 14.79 -2.48 -3.67
CA ARG A 170 13.54 -2.57 -4.44
C ARG A 170 13.43 -1.47 -5.50
N ASP A 171 14.45 -0.64 -5.61
CA ASP A 171 14.59 0.31 -6.68
C ASP A 171 15.10 -0.40 -7.94
N LEU A 172 14.16 -0.76 -8.82
CA LEU A 172 14.45 -1.39 -10.11
C LEU A 172 14.39 -0.38 -11.26
N ARG A 173 14.47 0.93 -10.96
CA ARG A 173 14.73 1.95 -11.98
C ARG A 173 16.10 1.69 -12.59
N ASP A 174 16.22 1.99 -13.88
CA ASP A 174 17.36 1.63 -14.72
C ASP A 174 17.69 0.12 -14.81
N ALA A 175 16.87 -0.77 -14.24
CA ALA A 175 17.13 -2.21 -14.24
C ALA A 175 16.67 -2.91 -15.53
N GLY A 176 16.24 -2.16 -16.54
CA GLY A 176 15.82 -2.71 -17.83
C GLY A 176 14.53 -3.53 -17.74
N ILE A 177 13.61 -3.10 -16.88
CA ILE A 177 12.31 -3.72 -16.66
C ILE A 177 11.37 -3.40 -17.82
N GLU A 178 10.75 -4.43 -18.38
CA GLU A 178 9.83 -4.29 -19.49
C GLU A 178 8.49 -4.95 -19.22
N TRP A 179 7.44 -4.19 -19.44
CA TRP A 179 6.07 -4.66 -19.31
C TRP A 179 5.52 -5.09 -20.66
N THR A 180 4.92 -6.29 -20.68
CA THR A 180 4.19 -6.80 -21.82
C THR A 180 2.76 -7.12 -21.41
N THR A 181 1.82 -6.91 -22.33
CA THR A 181 0.43 -7.32 -22.13
C THR A 181 0.25 -8.71 -22.72
N ARG A 182 -0.12 -9.67 -21.87
CA ARG A 182 -0.49 -11.03 -22.29
C ARG A 182 -1.78 -11.00 -23.12
N PRO A 183 -2.07 -12.02 -23.95
CA PRO A 183 -3.30 -12.07 -24.77
C PRO A 183 -4.61 -11.84 -24.01
N GLU A 184 -4.64 -12.25 -22.75
CA GLU A 184 -5.71 -12.11 -21.76
C GLU A 184 -5.78 -10.71 -21.12
N GLY A 185 -4.95 -9.77 -21.56
CA GLY A 185 -4.95 -8.37 -21.11
C GLY A 185 -4.16 -8.10 -19.82
N CYS A 186 -3.55 -9.14 -19.25
CA CYS A 186 -2.80 -9.03 -17.99
C CYS A 186 -1.37 -8.54 -18.24
N ARG A 187 -0.82 -7.71 -17.34
CA ARG A 187 0.57 -7.23 -17.44
C ARG A 187 1.56 -8.22 -16.84
N ALA A 188 2.47 -8.71 -17.67
CA ALA A 188 3.64 -9.51 -17.30
C ALA A 188 4.91 -8.68 -17.43
N VAL A 189 5.97 -9.09 -16.75
CA VAL A 189 7.23 -8.35 -16.66
C VAL A 189 8.42 -9.24 -17.02
N THR A 190 9.38 -8.64 -17.72
CA THR A 190 10.68 -9.25 -18.01
C THR A 190 11.79 -8.26 -17.70
N GLN A 191 12.99 -8.77 -17.44
CA GLN A 191 14.20 -7.97 -17.29
C GLN A 191 15.14 -8.23 -18.48
N ARG A 192 15.65 -7.16 -19.12
CA ARG A 192 16.60 -7.28 -20.23
C ARG A 192 18.08 -7.11 -19.83
N ALA A 193 18.35 -6.39 -18.75
CA ALA A 193 19.71 -6.07 -18.32
C ALA A 193 20.24 -7.12 -17.33
N ASP A 194 21.20 -7.93 -17.79
CA ASP A 194 21.77 -9.02 -16.99
C ASP A 194 22.73 -8.52 -15.89
N ASP A 195 23.15 -7.25 -15.93
CA ASP A 195 24.10 -6.62 -15.00
C ASP A 195 23.45 -5.67 -13.96
N ALA A 196 22.12 -5.53 -14.00
CA ALA A 196 21.36 -4.69 -13.07
C ALA A 196 20.86 -5.45 -11.83
N MET A 197 20.15 -4.76 -10.93
CA MET A 197 19.47 -5.38 -9.79
C MET A 197 18.46 -6.44 -10.29
N PRO A 198 18.56 -7.71 -9.87
CA PRO A 198 17.74 -8.78 -10.43
C PRO A 198 16.25 -8.68 -10.08
N LEU A 199 15.40 -8.96 -11.07
CA LEU A 199 13.96 -9.03 -10.91
C LEU A 199 13.51 -10.42 -10.42
N TYR A 200 13.29 -10.53 -9.11
CA TYR A 200 12.63 -11.67 -8.48
C TYR A 200 11.09 -11.56 -8.49
N SER A 201 10.49 -11.76 -9.67
CA SER A 201 9.03 -11.71 -9.85
C SER A 201 8.47 -13.05 -10.36
N LEU A 202 7.26 -13.40 -9.93
CA LEU A 202 6.50 -14.51 -10.49
C LEU A 202 5.74 -14.11 -11.78
N ARG A 203 5.75 -12.84 -12.17
CA ARG A 203 4.96 -12.29 -13.28
C ARG A 203 5.64 -12.42 -14.64
N ALA A 204 6.48 -13.45 -14.84
CA ALA A 204 7.07 -13.71 -16.14
C ALA A 204 5.97 -14.02 -17.20
N PRO A 205 6.16 -13.67 -18.49
CA PRO A 205 5.12 -13.86 -19.52
C PRO A 205 4.68 -15.31 -19.71
N ASP A 206 5.59 -16.25 -19.45
CA ASP A 206 5.43 -17.70 -19.53
C ASP A 206 5.16 -18.36 -18.17
N ALA A 207 4.98 -17.58 -17.10
CA ALA A 207 4.64 -18.12 -15.78
C ALA A 207 3.20 -18.66 -15.75
N ASP A 208 3.07 -19.91 -15.33
CA ASP A 208 1.79 -20.57 -15.07
C ASP A 208 1.32 -20.39 -13.62
N ASP A 209 2.24 -20.19 -12.68
CA ASP A 209 1.95 -20.16 -11.24
C ASP A 209 1.36 -18.82 -10.76
N PHE A 210 1.62 -17.72 -11.47
CA PHE A 210 1.08 -16.42 -11.07
C PHE A 210 -0.40 -16.28 -11.46
N PRO A 211 -1.30 -15.90 -10.53
CA PRO A 211 -2.74 -15.85 -10.76
C PRO A 211 -3.19 -14.58 -11.53
N PHE A 212 -2.69 -14.40 -12.76
CA PHE A 212 -2.90 -13.18 -13.57
C PHE A 212 -4.36 -12.77 -13.69
N ALA A 213 -5.28 -13.71 -13.94
CA ALA A 213 -6.69 -13.41 -14.11
C ALA A 213 -7.35 -12.87 -12.83
N ILE A 214 -6.94 -13.36 -11.65
CA ILE A 214 -7.46 -12.86 -10.37
C ILE A 214 -6.80 -11.53 -10.02
N TRP A 215 -5.48 -11.42 -10.21
CA TRP A 215 -4.74 -10.18 -10.00
C TRP A 215 -5.31 -9.02 -10.84
N SER A 216 -5.56 -9.23 -12.13
CA SER A 216 -6.17 -8.20 -12.99
C SER A 216 -7.58 -7.82 -12.56
N ARG A 217 -8.38 -8.75 -12.04
CA ARG A 217 -9.71 -8.42 -11.48
C ARG A 217 -9.61 -7.64 -10.18
N LEU A 218 -8.63 -7.95 -9.33
CA LEU A 218 -8.35 -7.19 -8.11
C LEU A 218 -8.01 -5.73 -8.45
N LEU A 219 -7.09 -5.51 -9.39
CA LEU A 219 -6.72 -4.17 -9.84
C LEU A 219 -7.88 -3.43 -10.51
N ALA A 220 -8.62 -4.10 -11.40
CA ALA A 220 -9.81 -3.51 -12.04
C ALA A 220 -10.85 -3.08 -10.99
N ARG A 221 -11.09 -3.92 -9.98
CA ARG A 221 -12.01 -3.59 -8.88
C ARG A 221 -11.52 -2.40 -8.07
N ALA A 222 -10.21 -2.30 -7.82
CA ALA A 222 -9.62 -1.16 -7.13
C ALA A 222 -9.82 0.14 -7.93
N THR A 223 -9.59 0.10 -9.25
CA THR A 223 -9.85 1.24 -10.16
C THR A 223 -11.32 1.63 -10.16
N GLU A 224 -12.24 0.67 -10.29
CA GLU A 224 -13.69 0.93 -10.27
C GLU A 224 -14.15 1.62 -8.99
N LEU A 225 -13.56 1.30 -7.83
CA LEU A 225 -13.87 1.94 -6.56
C LEU A 225 -13.45 3.41 -6.52
N LEU A 226 -12.25 3.73 -7.01
CA LEU A 226 -11.79 5.12 -7.08
C LEU A 226 -12.58 5.91 -8.14
N ASP A 227 -12.87 5.29 -9.28
CA ASP A 227 -13.68 5.89 -10.34
C ASP A 227 -15.11 6.20 -9.86
N ALA A 228 -15.72 5.32 -9.05
CA ALA A 228 -17.02 5.57 -8.43
C ALA A 228 -16.99 6.82 -7.53
N ALA A 229 -15.93 7.00 -6.74
CA ALA A 229 -15.76 8.20 -5.92
C ALA A 229 -15.57 9.47 -6.75
N ARG A 230 -14.81 9.38 -7.86
CA ARG A 230 -14.56 10.49 -8.79
C ARG A 230 -15.80 10.88 -9.61
N THR A 231 -16.77 9.99 -9.73
CA THR A 231 -18.00 10.20 -10.52
C THR A 231 -19.24 10.42 -9.66
N ASP A 232 -19.08 10.61 -8.35
CA ASP A 232 -20.18 10.93 -7.44
C ASP A 232 -20.83 12.27 -7.86
N PRO A 233 -22.17 12.34 -8.04
CA PRO A 233 -22.86 13.55 -8.46
C PRO A 233 -22.66 14.77 -7.55
N ALA A 234 -22.28 14.57 -6.28
CA ALA A 234 -21.96 15.68 -5.38
C ALA A 234 -20.77 16.53 -5.89
N LEU A 235 -19.90 15.96 -6.73
CA LEU A 235 -18.77 16.67 -7.33
C LEU A 235 -19.18 17.69 -8.41
N ASP A 236 -20.40 17.59 -8.96
CA ASP A 236 -20.93 18.54 -9.93
C ASP A 236 -21.42 19.85 -9.28
N ALA A 237 -21.51 19.90 -7.95
CA ALA A 237 -21.94 21.10 -7.25
C ALA A 237 -20.90 22.23 -7.43
N PRO A 238 -21.29 23.45 -7.86
CA PRO A 238 -20.34 24.54 -8.12
C PRO A 238 -19.46 24.93 -6.92
N GLU A 239 -19.99 24.84 -5.69
CA GLU A 239 -19.22 25.08 -4.46
C GLU A 239 -18.12 24.02 -4.28
N VAL A 240 -18.45 22.75 -4.56
CA VAL A 240 -17.49 21.64 -4.48
C VAL A 240 -16.38 21.82 -5.51
N GLN A 241 -16.72 22.09 -6.77
CA GLN A 241 -15.73 22.32 -7.83
C GLN A 241 -14.78 23.48 -7.50
N THR A 242 -15.32 24.58 -6.97
CA THR A 242 -14.53 25.75 -6.57
C THR A 242 -13.58 25.40 -5.41
N CYS A 243 -14.07 24.71 -4.39
CA CYS A 243 -13.23 24.30 -3.26
C CYS A 243 -12.19 23.26 -3.66
N LEU A 244 -12.54 22.32 -4.55
CA LEU A 244 -11.65 21.27 -5.02
C LEU A 244 -10.49 21.86 -5.83
N ALA A 245 -10.77 22.77 -6.76
CA ALA A 245 -9.75 23.46 -7.54
C ALA A 245 -8.75 24.21 -6.65
N ARG A 246 -9.22 24.84 -5.56
CA ARG A 246 -8.32 25.48 -4.58
C ARG A 246 -7.46 24.47 -3.83
N CYS A 247 -7.97 23.27 -3.55
CA CYS A 247 -7.19 22.24 -2.88
C CYS A 247 -6.05 21.69 -3.76
N THR A 248 -6.12 21.86 -5.09
CA THR A 248 -5.06 21.45 -6.02
C THR A 248 -3.97 22.51 -6.22
N GLU A 249 -4.11 23.69 -5.62
CA GLU A 249 -3.08 24.75 -5.65
C GLU A 249 -1.96 24.48 -4.60
N PRO A 250 -0.78 25.13 -4.71
CA PRO A 250 0.34 24.90 -3.79
C PRO A 250 0.01 25.11 -2.29
N ASP A 251 -0.91 26.01 -1.95
CA ASP A 251 -1.39 26.26 -0.58
C ASP A 251 -2.74 25.56 -0.28
N GLY A 252 -3.14 24.64 -1.16
CA GLY A 252 -4.46 24.01 -1.17
C GLY A 252 -4.80 23.23 0.09
N ARG A 253 -3.80 22.80 0.86
CA ARG A 253 -3.98 22.19 2.18
C ARG A 253 -4.78 23.07 3.15
N SER A 254 -4.69 24.39 3.03
CA SER A 254 -5.46 25.33 3.86
C SER A 254 -6.97 25.36 3.53
N HIS A 255 -7.37 24.73 2.41
CA HIS A 255 -8.74 24.74 1.87
C HIS A 255 -9.50 23.42 2.07
N LEU A 256 -8.95 22.47 2.83
CA LEU A 256 -9.57 21.17 3.11
C LEU A 256 -10.93 21.27 3.83
N THR A 257 -11.03 22.11 4.87
CA THR A 257 -12.27 22.26 5.65
C THR A 257 -13.44 22.81 4.81
N PRO A 258 -13.25 23.88 4.00
CA PRO A 258 -14.25 24.29 3.00
C PRO A 258 -14.69 23.16 2.07
N LEU A 259 -13.75 22.39 1.50
CA LEU A 259 -14.09 21.28 0.61
C LEU A 259 -14.92 20.20 1.31
N ALA A 260 -14.50 19.75 2.51
CA ALA A 260 -15.22 18.75 3.28
C ALA A 260 -16.66 19.21 3.62
N THR A 261 -16.83 20.51 3.92
CA THR A 261 -18.14 21.10 4.20
C THR A 261 -19.02 21.12 2.94
N ALA A 262 -18.46 21.52 1.80
CA ALA A 262 -19.17 21.56 0.52
C ALA A 262 -19.63 20.15 0.10
N LEU A 263 -18.74 19.15 0.17
CA LEU A 263 -19.06 17.75 -0.12
C LEU A 263 -20.15 17.20 0.79
N SER A 264 -20.08 17.50 2.10
CA SER A 264 -21.09 17.06 3.07
C SER A 264 -22.48 17.66 2.77
N ARG A 265 -22.53 18.94 2.36
CA ARG A 265 -23.80 19.60 1.96
C ARG A 265 -24.34 19.05 0.64
N ALA A 266 -23.46 18.69 -0.29
CA ALA A 266 -23.82 18.10 -1.58
C ALA A 266 -24.24 16.63 -1.47
N GLY A 267 -24.10 16.00 -0.29
CA GLY A 267 -24.52 14.62 -0.04
C GLY A 267 -23.54 13.57 -0.53
N PHE A 268 -22.24 13.91 -0.63
CA PHE A 268 -21.19 13.00 -1.08
C PHE A 268 -21.16 11.71 -0.24
N ALA A 269 -21.15 10.55 -0.89
CA ALA A 269 -21.41 9.27 -0.23
C ALA A 269 -20.18 8.64 0.45
N HIS A 270 -18.97 9.02 0.04
CA HIS A 270 -17.74 8.34 0.46
C HIS A 270 -17.20 8.88 1.79
N THR A 271 -17.60 8.24 2.89
CA THR A 271 -17.25 8.66 4.26
C THR A 271 -15.74 8.61 4.57
N ALA A 272 -14.99 7.68 3.97
CA ALA A 272 -13.55 7.59 4.11
C ALA A 272 -12.85 8.87 3.60
N LEU A 273 -13.23 9.35 2.41
CA LEU A 273 -12.72 10.58 1.81
C LEU A 273 -13.17 11.81 2.59
N LEU A 274 -14.44 11.88 3.03
CA LEU A 274 -14.90 12.97 3.92
C LEU A 274 -14.10 13.04 5.21
N ARG A 275 -13.77 11.89 5.81
CA ARG A 275 -12.92 11.84 7.01
C ARG A 275 -11.50 12.31 6.68
N ALA A 276 -10.90 11.83 5.60
CA ALA A 276 -9.56 12.21 5.16
C ALA A 276 -9.42 13.73 4.97
N LEU A 277 -10.47 14.40 4.48
CA LEU A 277 -10.48 15.86 4.32
C LEU A 277 -10.77 16.63 5.62
N SER A 278 -11.68 16.13 6.46
CA SER A 278 -12.14 16.86 7.66
C SER A 278 -11.25 16.66 8.88
N ARG A 279 -10.68 15.45 9.03
CA ARG A 279 -9.84 15.02 10.16
C ARG A 279 -8.74 14.06 9.67
N PRO A 280 -7.84 14.52 8.78
CA PRO A 280 -6.72 13.71 8.33
C PRO A 280 -5.84 13.29 9.51
N ALA A 281 -5.38 12.03 9.50
CA ALA A 281 -4.32 11.57 10.41
C ALA A 281 -2.94 12.12 9.99
N SER A 282 -2.75 12.39 8.70
CA SER A 282 -1.54 12.97 8.14
C SER A 282 -1.88 13.89 6.95
N PRO A 283 -0.99 14.82 6.55
CA PRO A 283 -1.19 15.61 5.34
C PRO A 283 -1.40 14.73 4.11
N MET A 284 -0.72 13.58 4.07
CA MET A 284 -0.78 12.62 2.98
C MET A 284 -2.15 11.93 2.87
N GLU A 285 -2.83 11.66 3.99
CA GLU A 285 -4.22 11.16 3.97
C GLU A 285 -5.16 12.15 3.27
N ALA A 286 -4.97 13.45 3.48
CA ALA A 286 -5.75 14.46 2.77
C ALA A 286 -5.34 14.60 1.30
N ALA A 287 -4.04 14.49 0.97
CA ALA A 287 -3.52 14.67 -0.37
C ALA A 287 -4.10 13.64 -1.35
N TRP A 288 -4.03 12.35 -1.02
CA TRP A 288 -4.56 11.30 -1.92
C TRP A 288 -6.08 11.41 -2.07
N ALA A 289 -6.78 11.89 -1.03
CA ALA A 289 -8.22 12.12 -1.11
C ALA A 289 -8.53 13.22 -2.12
N VAL A 290 -7.81 14.34 -2.09
CA VAL A 290 -7.95 15.41 -3.08
C VAL A 290 -7.57 14.92 -4.49
N GLU A 291 -6.47 14.19 -4.65
CA GLU A 291 -6.08 13.60 -5.96
C GLU A 291 -7.19 12.74 -6.55
N THR A 292 -7.80 11.88 -5.73
CA THR A 292 -8.89 10.98 -6.14
C THR A 292 -10.10 11.76 -6.62
N LEU A 293 -10.53 12.78 -5.86
CA LEU A 293 -11.69 13.60 -6.19
C LEU A 293 -11.44 14.48 -7.43
N ALA A 294 -10.23 15.00 -7.59
CA ALA A 294 -9.83 15.85 -8.71
C ALA A 294 -9.44 15.06 -9.97
N GLY A 295 -9.27 13.74 -9.87
CA GLY A 295 -8.81 12.90 -10.97
C GLY A 295 -7.36 13.16 -11.37
N LEU A 296 -6.52 13.59 -10.42
CA LEU A 296 -5.08 13.80 -10.65
C LEU A 296 -4.33 12.47 -10.74
N LYS A 297 -3.10 12.52 -11.25
CA LYS A 297 -2.21 11.35 -11.22
C LYS A 297 -1.90 11.01 -9.75
N GLN A 298 -1.83 9.72 -9.42
CA GLN A 298 -1.40 9.27 -8.10
C GLN A 298 -0.03 9.85 -7.76
N GLY A 299 0.08 10.49 -6.60
CA GLY A 299 1.33 11.04 -6.09
C GLY A 299 1.62 12.49 -6.48
N GLU A 300 0.86 13.06 -7.43
CA GLU A 300 1.09 14.42 -7.94
C GLU A 300 0.96 15.49 -6.85
N LEU A 301 -0.11 15.43 -6.06
CA LEU A 301 -0.35 16.41 -5.00
C LEU A 301 0.47 16.07 -3.74
N ILE A 302 0.73 14.79 -3.51
CA ILE A 302 1.62 14.33 -2.45
C ILE A 302 3.03 14.92 -2.59
N ALA A 303 3.62 14.83 -3.78
CA ALA A 303 4.94 15.41 -4.06
C ALA A 303 4.90 16.94 -3.91
N ALA A 304 3.87 17.60 -4.46
CA ALA A 304 3.71 19.05 -4.38
C ALA A 304 3.60 19.58 -2.95
N TRP A 305 2.78 18.94 -2.10
CA TRP A 305 2.60 19.35 -0.71
C TRP A 305 3.83 19.07 0.16
N SER A 306 4.53 17.97 -0.10
CA SER A 306 5.76 17.64 0.63
C SER A 306 6.91 18.59 0.31
N ALA A 307 7.04 19.01 -0.95
CA ALA A 307 8.02 20.00 -1.36
C ALA A 307 7.78 21.36 -0.67
N ALA A 308 6.51 21.78 -0.56
CA ALA A 308 6.13 23.04 0.08
C ALA A 308 6.52 23.07 1.57
N ASP A 309 6.32 21.96 2.29
CA ASP A 309 6.70 21.82 3.71
C ASP A 309 8.23 21.94 3.90
N THR A 310 9.04 21.53 2.91
CA THR A 310 10.51 21.62 2.97
C THR A 310 11.03 23.05 2.73
N THR A 311 10.37 23.83 1.89
CA THR A 311 10.75 25.24 1.61
C THR A 311 10.29 26.25 2.67
N GLY A 312 9.37 25.86 3.56
CA GLY A 312 8.79 26.71 4.61
C GLY A 312 9.43 26.59 6.00
N ALA A 313 10.40 25.68 6.17
CA ALA A 313 11.15 25.44 7.42
C ALA A 313 12.47 26.24 7.45
#